data_AF-A0A518D6U2-F1
#
_entry.id   AF-A0A518D6U2-F1
#
_cell.length_a   1.000
_cell.length_b   1.000
_cell.length_c   1.000
_cell.angle_alpha   90.00
_cell.angle_beta   90.00
_cell.angle_gamma   90.00
#
_symmetry.space_group_name_H-M   'P 1'
#
loop_
_entity.id
_entity.type
_entity.pdbx_description
1 polymer ?
#
loop_
_entity_poly.entity_id
_entity_poly.type
_entity_poly.pdbx_seq_one_letter_code
_entity_poly.pdbx_strand_id
1 'polypeptide(L)'
;MYVVGSDPNAVGAPGDYNGDSFVDAADYTVWRDNLGLSLTNLQNTDPNNLSGTVQASDYDYWKDNFPGPAVDGAIGGAPVPEPASWLLLAGGVALAAAVRRR
;
A
#
# COMPACT_ATOMS: atom_id res chain seq x y z
N MET A 1 -17.10 -0.60 -24.35
CA MET A 1 -16.78 -0.84 -22.94
C MET A 1 -16.21 -2.25 -22.88
N TYR A 2 -14.88 -2.39 -22.89
CA TYR A 2 -14.26 -3.70 -22.81
C TYR A 2 -14.34 -4.12 -21.35
N VAL A 3 -15.22 -5.06 -21.04
CA VAL A 3 -15.17 -5.79 -19.78
C VAL A 3 -13.91 -6.62 -19.89
N VAL A 4 -12.83 -6.18 -19.24
CA VAL A 4 -11.62 -7.00 -19.09
C VAL A 4 -12.09 -8.26 -18.38
N GLY A 5 -12.08 -9.36 -19.13
CA GLY A 5 -12.55 -10.65 -18.69
C GLY A 5 -11.66 -11.17 -17.57
N SER A 6 -12.29 -11.86 -16.63
CA SER A 6 -11.64 -12.93 -15.89
C SER A 6 -11.26 -14.02 -16.90
N ASP A 7 -10.10 -13.86 -17.54
CA ASP A 7 -9.59 -14.85 -18.47
C ASP A 7 -9.37 -16.18 -17.71
N PRO A 8 -10.05 -17.28 -18.06
CA PRO A 8 -9.95 -18.55 -17.34
C PRO A 8 -8.57 -19.24 -17.52
N ASN A 9 -7.67 -18.61 -18.27
CA ASN A 9 -6.28 -19.03 -18.50
C ASN A 9 -5.26 -18.03 -17.92
N ALA A 10 -5.71 -17.05 -17.13
CA ALA A 10 -4.78 -16.25 -16.35
C ALA A 10 -4.12 -17.19 -15.33
N VAL A 11 -2.93 -17.69 -15.67
CA VAL A 11 -1.99 -18.17 -14.67
C VAL A 11 -1.91 -17.04 -13.65
N GLY A 12 -2.34 -17.30 -12.42
CA GLY A 12 -2.37 -16.27 -11.39
C GLY A 12 -0.99 -15.64 -11.27
N ALA A 13 -0.96 -14.33 -11.07
CA ALA A 13 0.29 -13.59 -11.11
C ALA A 13 1.27 -14.18 -10.08
N PRO A 14 2.57 -14.25 -10.36
CA PRO A 14 3.57 -14.61 -9.36
C PRO A 14 3.36 -13.82 -8.05
N GLY A 15 3.12 -14.53 -6.94
CA GLY A 15 2.84 -13.89 -5.65
C GLY A 15 1.36 -13.57 -5.35
N ASP A 16 0.44 -13.85 -6.27
CA ASP A 16 -1.01 -13.80 -6.03
C ASP A 16 -1.43 -15.01 -5.18
N TYR A 17 -1.40 -14.84 -3.87
CA TYR A 17 -1.61 -15.92 -2.90
C TYR A 17 -3.09 -16.14 -2.58
N ASN A 18 -3.94 -15.14 -2.83
CA ASN A 18 -5.38 -15.25 -2.63
C ASN A 18 -6.17 -15.65 -3.90
N GLY A 19 -5.51 -15.67 -5.06
CA GLY A 19 -6.05 -16.08 -6.35
C GLY A 19 -6.96 -15.04 -7.02
N ASP A 20 -6.86 -13.76 -6.64
CA ASP A 20 -7.73 -12.70 -7.15
C ASP A 20 -7.19 -11.98 -8.41
N SER A 21 -6.08 -12.48 -8.96
CA SER A 21 -5.36 -11.94 -10.12
C SER A 21 -4.61 -10.63 -9.87
N PHE A 22 -4.55 -10.15 -8.64
CA PHE A 22 -3.73 -9.03 -8.23
C PHE A 22 -2.62 -9.50 -7.28
N VAL A 23 -1.53 -8.74 -7.24
CA VAL A 23 -0.47 -8.95 -6.23
C VAL A 23 -0.49 -7.71 -5.36
N ASP A 24 -1.07 -7.82 -4.17
CA ASP A 24 -1.26 -6.71 -3.25
C ASP A 24 -1.08 -7.09 -1.77
N ALA A 25 -1.54 -6.22 -0.86
CA ALA A 25 -1.38 -6.41 0.58
C ALA A 25 -2.27 -7.52 1.15
N ALA A 26 -3.33 -7.94 0.46
CA ALA A 26 -4.16 -9.08 0.84
C ALA A 26 -3.37 -10.38 0.72
N ASP A 27 -2.52 -10.54 -0.30
CA ASP A 27 -1.66 -11.72 -0.46
C ASP A 27 -0.69 -11.89 0.71
N TYR A 28 -0.16 -10.77 1.22
CA TYR A 28 0.68 -10.79 2.42
C TYR A 28 -0.06 -11.40 3.60
N THR A 29 -1.34 -11.07 3.81
CA THR A 29 -2.11 -11.68 4.90
C THR A 29 -2.30 -13.19 4.71
N VAL A 30 -2.50 -13.65 3.47
CA VAL A 30 -2.59 -15.08 3.16
C VAL A 30 -1.28 -15.81 3.45
N TRP A 31 -0.13 -15.24 3.08
CA TRP A 31 1.18 -15.79 3.45
C TRP A 31 1.36 -15.88 4.97
N ARG A 32 1.03 -14.80 5.68
CA ARG A 32 1.17 -14.75 7.14
C ARG A 32 0.33 -15.79 7.86
N ASP A 33 -0.91 -15.97 7.43
CA ASP A 33 -1.85 -16.90 8.05
C ASP A 33 -1.46 -18.37 7.79
N ASN A 34 -0.70 -18.63 6.73
CA ASN A 34 -0.26 -19.97 6.36
C ASN A 34 1.19 -20.28 6.72
N LEU A 35 1.93 -19.37 7.36
CA LEU A 35 3.34 -19.56 7.70
C LEU A 35 3.57 -20.85 8.51
N GLY A 36 4.42 -21.75 8.00
CA GLY A 36 4.72 -23.05 8.60
C GLY A 36 3.69 -24.15 8.30
N LEU A 37 2.61 -23.85 7.59
CA LEU A 37 1.65 -24.84 7.08
C LEU A 37 2.10 -25.40 5.74
N SER A 38 1.33 -26.34 5.20
CA SER A 38 1.57 -26.94 3.88
C SER A 38 1.64 -25.87 2.79
N LEU A 39 2.63 -25.99 1.90
CA LEU A 39 2.78 -25.08 0.75
C LEU A 39 1.56 -25.13 -0.19
N THR A 40 0.77 -26.21 -0.14
CA THR A 40 -0.50 -26.36 -0.89
C THR A 40 -1.57 -25.33 -0.50
N ASN A 41 -1.42 -24.65 0.63
CA ASN A 41 -2.35 -23.62 1.08
C ASN A 41 -2.08 -22.25 0.45
N LEU A 42 -0.97 -22.11 -0.28
CA LEU A 42 -0.56 -20.89 -0.95
C LEU A 42 -0.64 -21.09 -2.47
N GLN A 43 -1.31 -20.18 -3.17
CA GLN A 43 -1.40 -20.21 -4.63
C GLN A 43 -0.20 -19.49 -5.26
N ASN A 44 0.06 -19.71 -6.55
CA ASN A 44 1.04 -18.96 -7.35
C ASN A 44 2.40 -18.69 -6.66
N THR A 45 2.91 -19.71 -5.96
CA THR A 45 4.24 -19.69 -5.31
C THR A 45 5.36 -19.91 -6.31
N ASP A 46 6.62 -19.74 -5.85
CA ASP A 46 7.78 -20.11 -6.66
C ASP A 46 7.68 -21.60 -7.08
N PRO A 47 7.57 -21.91 -8.38
CA PRO A 47 7.47 -23.29 -8.85
C PRO A 47 8.72 -24.13 -8.53
N ASN A 48 9.83 -23.48 -8.15
CA ASN A 48 11.06 -24.14 -7.73
C ASN A 48 11.15 -24.33 -6.20
N ASN A 49 10.19 -23.82 -5.42
CA ASN A 49 10.14 -24.04 -3.99
C ASN A 49 9.66 -25.47 -3.69
N LEU A 50 10.58 -26.33 -3.25
CA LEU A 50 10.32 -27.73 -2.91
C LEU A 50 10.29 -28.00 -1.39
N SER A 51 10.17 -26.95 -0.56
CA SER A 51 10.16 -27.07 0.91
C SER A 51 8.98 -27.88 1.43
N GLY A 52 7.85 -27.89 0.70
CA GLY A 52 6.59 -28.50 1.14
C GLY A 52 5.85 -27.68 2.21
N THR A 53 6.42 -26.58 2.69
CA THR A 53 5.82 -25.70 3.70
C THR A 53 5.98 -24.23 3.36
N VAL A 54 5.02 -23.40 3.76
CA VAL A 54 5.12 -21.94 3.62
C VAL A 54 6.20 -21.40 4.55
N GLN A 55 7.14 -20.63 4.00
CA GLN A 55 8.33 -20.17 4.68
C GLN A 55 8.72 -18.73 4.26
N ALA A 56 9.86 -18.26 4.74
CA ALA A 56 10.32 -16.89 4.47
C ALA A 56 10.64 -16.66 2.98
N SER A 57 11.07 -17.68 2.23
CA SER A 57 11.33 -17.53 0.79
C SER A 57 10.06 -17.23 -0.01
N ASP A 58 8.88 -17.64 0.48
CA ASP A 58 7.61 -17.29 -0.16
C ASP A 58 7.32 -15.80 0.03
N TYR A 59 7.63 -15.23 1.19
CA TYR A 59 7.56 -13.78 1.37
C TYR A 59 8.51 -13.03 0.43
N ASP A 60 9.75 -13.51 0.28
CA ASP A 60 10.71 -12.90 -0.65
C ASP A 60 10.19 -12.97 -2.09
N TYR A 61 9.59 -14.10 -2.48
CA TYR A 61 8.95 -14.26 -3.78
C TYR A 61 7.77 -13.29 -3.99
N TRP A 62 6.85 -13.16 -3.03
CA TRP A 62 5.77 -12.18 -3.09
C TRP A 62 6.33 -10.76 -3.21
N LYS A 63 7.33 -10.42 -2.40
CA LYS A 63 7.93 -9.09 -2.36
C LYS A 63 8.59 -8.70 -3.68
N ASP A 64 9.23 -9.65 -4.36
CA ASP A 64 9.85 -9.42 -5.67
C ASP A 64 8.81 -9.18 -6.78
N ASN A 65 7.55 -9.60 -6.57
CA ASN A 65 6.46 -9.42 -7.53
C ASN A 65 5.42 -8.36 -7.09
N PHE A 66 5.52 -7.87 -5.85
CA PHE A 66 4.65 -6.83 -5.35
C PHE A 66 4.94 -5.51 -6.10
N PRO A 67 3.97 -4.95 -6.84
CA PRO A 67 4.17 -3.78 -7.70
C PRO A 67 4.50 -2.48 -6.93
N GLY A 68 4.47 -2.53 -5.60
CA GLY A 68 4.56 -1.36 -4.74
C GLY A 68 3.18 -0.74 -4.51
N PRO A 69 3.07 0.27 -3.63
CA PRO A 69 1.85 1.06 -3.54
C PRO A 69 1.55 1.65 -4.93
N ALA A 70 0.35 1.41 -5.44
CA ALA A 70 -0.14 2.12 -6.60
C ALA A 70 0.00 3.62 -6.30
N VAL A 71 0.90 4.30 -7.02
CA VAL A 71 0.96 5.77 -7.03
C VAL A 71 -0.22 6.28 -7.87
N ASP A 72 -1.42 5.95 -7.41
CA ASP A 72 -2.65 6.37 -8.03
C ASP A 72 -2.91 7.80 -7.58
N GLY A 73 -2.49 8.73 -8.43
CA GLY A 73 -2.56 10.15 -8.19
C GLY A 73 -1.19 10.77 -8.00
N ALA A 74 -0.82 11.60 -8.99
CA ALA A 74 0.02 12.75 -8.69
C ALA A 74 -0.56 13.41 -7.44
N ILE A 75 0.18 13.36 -6.32
CA ILE A 75 0.03 14.29 -5.20
C ILE A 75 0.40 15.68 -5.72
N GLY A 76 -0.44 16.21 -6.62
CA GLY A 76 -0.58 17.64 -6.82
C GLY A 76 -1.11 18.16 -5.51
N GLY A 77 -0.20 18.54 -4.61
CA GLY A 77 -0.55 19.15 -3.34
C GLY A 77 -1.54 20.27 -3.63
N ALA A 78 -2.80 20.08 -3.23
CA ALA A 78 -3.73 21.19 -3.21
C ALA A 78 -3.06 22.30 -2.39
N PRO A 79 -3.11 23.57 -2.83
CA PRO A 79 -2.51 24.66 -2.07
C PRO A 79 -3.13 24.61 -0.67
N VAL A 80 -2.33 24.22 0.32
CA VAL A 80 -2.71 24.26 1.72
C VAL A 80 -2.91 25.73 2.03
N PRO A 81 -4.12 26.18 2.41
CA PRO A 81 -4.32 27.56 2.82
C PRO A 81 -3.29 27.90 3.89
N GLU A 82 -2.47 28.92 3.67
CA GLU A 82 -1.43 29.29 4.63
C GLU A 82 -2.07 29.45 6.01
N PRO A 83 -1.49 28.87 7.09
CA PRO A 83 -1.98 29.09 8.43
C PRO A 83 -2.08 30.59 8.67
N ALA A 84 -3.11 31.04 9.38
CA ALA A 84 -3.42 32.44 9.69
C ALA A 84 -2.35 33.17 10.54
N SER A 85 -1.08 32.76 10.46
CA SER A 85 0.11 33.32 11.10
C SER A 85 0.21 34.84 10.91
N TRP A 86 -0.13 35.35 9.73
CA TRP A 86 -0.17 36.80 9.48
C TRP A 86 -1.25 37.50 10.30
N LEU A 87 -2.42 36.89 10.46
CA LEU A 87 -3.51 37.43 11.28
C LEU A 87 -3.15 37.39 12.78
N LEU A 88 -2.46 36.34 13.23
CA LEU A 88 -1.97 36.24 14.61
C LEU A 88 -0.88 37.27 14.90
N LEU A 89 0.07 37.46 13.97
CA LEU A 89 1.11 38.49 14.08
C LEU A 89 0.52 39.90 14.10
N ALA A 90 -0.39 40.21 13.16
CA ALA A 90 -1.05 41.51 13.10
C ALA A 90 -1.90 41.78 14.36
N GLY A 91 -2.65 40.78 14.82
CA GLY A 91 -3.43 40.85 16.06
C GLY A 91 -2.54 41.08 17.29
N GLY A 92 -1.42 40.36 17.40
CA GLY A 92 -0.46 40.51 18.48
C GLY A 92 0.18 41.91 18.53
N VAL A 93 0.58 42.45 17.37
CA VAL A 93 1.14 43.82 17.28
C VAL A 93 0.09 44.87 17.66
N ALA A 94 -1.15 44.73 17.20
CA ALA A 94 -2.24 45.64 17.52
C ALA A 94 -2.56 45.63 19.02
N LEU A 95 -2.62 44.46 19.65
CA LEU A 95 -2.83 44.31 21.09
C LEU A 95 -1.69 44.93 21.90
N ALA A 96 -0.43 44.65 21.53
CA ALA A 96 0.73 45.23 22.20
C ALA A 96 0.76 46.77 22.10
N ALA A 97 0.40 47.32 20.93
CA ALA A 97 0.30 48.76 20.73
C ALA A 97 -0.83 49.39 21.56
N ALA A 98 -1.97 48.70 21.73
CA ALA A 98 -3.10 49.19 22.52
C ALA A 98 -2.81 49.19 24.03
N VAL A 99 -2.08 48.19 24.53
CA VAL A 99 -1.67 48.13 25.95
C VAL A 99 -0.65 49.22 26.29
N ARG A 100 0.28 49.52 25.37
CA ARG A 100 1.32 50.55 25.59
C ARG A 100 0.80 51.99 25.58
N ARG A 101 -0.42 52.23 25.07
CA ARG A 101 -1.06 53.54 24.99
C ARG A 101 -1.98 53.87 26.18
N ARG A 102 -2.12 52.94 27.12
CA ARG A 102 -2.81 53.15 28.41
C ARG A 102 -1.78 53.48 29.49
#